data_AF-A0A1E3X2E6-F1
#
_entry.id   AF-A0A1E3X2E6-F1
#
_cell.length_a   1.000
_cell.length_b   1.000
_cell.length_c   1.000
_cell.angle_alpha   90.00
_cell.angle_beta   90.00
_cell.angle_gamma   90.00
#
_symmetry.space_group_name_H-M   'P 1'
#
loop_
_entity.id
_entity.type
_entity.pdbx_description
1 polymer ?
#
loop_
_entity_poly.entity_id
_entity_poly.type
_entity_poly.pdbx_seq_one_letter_code
_entity_poly.pdbx_strand_id
1 'polypeptide(L)'
;MKKVLFLQALFVHFLLIAFETTSYGADKFTQHYNKGIEFYKQGKYDQAGKEFEKAIELKPNDVYALYGLGNTYYCKAKYDDA
;
A
#
# COMPACT_ATOMS: atom_id res chain seq x y z
N MET A 1 -8.13 -31.93 30.08
CA MET A 1 -7.12 -32.06 29.01
C MET A 1 -7.65 -31.69 27.62
N LYS A 2 -8.72 -32.34 27.11
CA LYS A 2 -9.28 -32.03 25.77
C LYS A 2 -9.69 -30.56 25.54
N LYS A 3 -10.25 -29.88 26.56
CA LYS A 3 -10.64 -28.45 26.48
C LYS A 3 -9.45 -27.49 26.34
N VAL A 4 -8.30 -27.81 26.95
CA VAL A 4 -7.07 -26.98 26.87
C VAL A 4 -6.42 -27.10 25.49
N LEU A 5 -6.38 -28.32 24.94
CA LEU A 5 -5.92 -28.56 23.58
C LEU A 5 -6.79 -27.85 22.54
N PHE A 6 -8.11 -27.85 22.75
CA PHE A 6 -9.04 -27.11 21.89
C PHE A 6 -8.80 -25.58 21.95
N LEU A 7 -8.60 -25.03 23.15
CA LEU A 7 -8.29 -23.61 23.33
C LEU A 7 -6.94 -23.21 22.70
N GLN A 8 -5.91 -24.06 22.86
CA GLN A 8 -4.62 -23.83 22.22
C GLN A 8 -4.70 -23.88 20.70
N ALA A 9 -5.49 -24.80 20.13
CA ALA A 9 -5.69 -24.87 18.69
C ALA A 9 -6.37 -23.60 18.15
N LEU A 10 -7.37 -23.06 18.85
CA LEU A 10 -8.02 -21.79 18.48
C LEU A 10 -7.06 -20.60 18.55
N PHE A 11 -6.21 -20.55 19.58
CA PHE A 11 -5.21 -19.50 19.72
C PHE A 11 -4.17 -19.54 18.60
N VAL A 12 -3.68 -20.73 18.22
CA VAL A 12 -2.75 -20.88 17.09
C VAL A 12 -3.42 -20.47 15.77
N HIS A 13 -4.69 -20.84 15.55
CA HIS A 13 -5.42 -20.42 14.36
C HIS A 13 -5.60 -18.89 14.28
N PHE A 14 -5.90 -18.26 15.41
CA PHE A 14 -5.97 -16.80 15.51
C PHE A 14 -4.63 -16.12 15.17
N LEU A 15 -3.51 -16.68 15.65
CA LEU A 15 -2.18 -16.17 15.33
C LEU A 15 -1.83 -16.30 13.84
N LEU A 16 -2.24 -17.38 13.18
CA LEU A 16 -2.03 -17.55 11.73
C LEU A 16 -2.81 -16.50 10.92
N ILE A 17 -4.07 -16.26 11.27
CA ILE A 17 -4.89 -15.23 10.62
C ILE A 17 -4.30 -13.82 10.86
N ALA A 18 -3.83 -13.53 12.07
CA ALA A 18 -3.19 -12.25 12.40
C ALA A 18 -1.88 -12.04 11.60
N PHE A 19 -1.12 -13.10 11.36
CA PHE A 19 0.10 -13.05 10.57
C PHE A 19 -0.18 -12.75 9.09
N GLU A 20 -1.15 -13.46 8.49
CA GLU A 20 -1.55 -13.27 7.09
C GLU A 20 -2.09 -11.85 6.83
N THR A 21 -2.93 -11.33 7.71
CA THR A 21 -3.50 -9.98 7.57
C THR A 21 -2.43 -8.87 7.60
N THR A 22 -1.37 -9.06 8.40
CA THR A 22 -0.24 -8.12 8.49
C THR A 22 0.58 -8.10 7.19
N SER A 23 0.84 -9.28 6.62
CA SER A 23 1.56 -9.42 5.34
C SER A 23 0.73 -8.90 4.16
N TYR A 24 -0.56 -9.18 4.14
CA TYR A 24 -1.45 -8.86 3.02
C TYR A 24 -1.55 -7.35 2.72
N GLY A 25 -1.60 -6.51 3.75
CA GLY A 25 -1.62 -5.06 3.59
C GLY A 25 -0.29 -4.48 3.08
N ALA A 26 0.84 -5.04 3.53
CA ALA A 26 2.17 -4.61 3.11
C ALA A 26 2.46 -4.93 1.64
N ASP A 27 2.00 -6.07 1.15
CA ASP A 27 2.15 -6.48 -0.25
C ASP A 27 1.36 -5.56 -1.20
N LYS A 28 0.09 -5.28 -0.89
CA LYS A 28 -0.73 -4.36 -1.70
C LYS A 28 -0.18 -2.94 -1.70
N PHE A 29 0.28 -2.45 -0.55
CA PHE A 29 0.92 -1.14 -0.46
C PHE A 29 2.11 -1.06 -1.42
N THR A 30 3.02 -2.04 -1.33
CA THR A 30 4.23 -2.09 -2.14
C THR A 30 3.91 -2.18 -3.62
N GLN A 31 2.88 -2.95 -3.99
CA GLN A 31 2.42 -3.06 -5.37
C GLN A 31 1.92 -1.72 -5.93
N HIS A 32 1.02 -1.04 -5.21
CA HIS A 32 0.49 0.26 -5.63
C HIS A 32 1.59 1.33 -5.67
N TYR A 33 2.44 1.38 -4.65
CA TYR A 33 3.58 2.30 -4.60
C TYR A 33 4.53 2.13 -5.81
N ASN A 34 4.91 0.88 -6.13
CA ASN A 34 5.81 0.61 -7.25
C ASN A 34 5.17 0.93 -8.61
N LYS A 35 3.88 0.64 -8.79
CA LYS A 35 3.14 1.05 -10.01
C LYS A 35 3.07 2.58 -10.14
N GLY A 36 2.87 3.29 -9.04
CA GLY A 36 2.90 4.75 -8.99
C GLY A 36 4.24 5.30 -9.49
N ILE A 37 5.36 4.75 -8.99
CA ILE A 37 6.71 5.11 -9.46
C ILE A 37 6.88 4.83 -10.95
N GLU A 38 6.42 3.68 -11.43
CA GLU A 38 6.56 3.29 -12.83
C GLU A 38 5.78 4.24 -13.76
N PHE A 39 4.53 4.56 -13.43
CA PHE A 39 3.76 5.54 -14.18
C PHE A 39 4.38 6.94 -14.12
N TYR A 40 4.89 7.35 -12.96
CA TYR A 40 5.56 8.64 -12.80
C TYR A 40 6.79 8.75 -13.73
N LYS A 41 7.62 7.69 -13.80
CA LYS A 41 8.78 7.63 -14.71
C LYS A 41 8.37 7.67 -16.18
N GLN A 42 7.18 7.17 -16.52
CA GLN A 42 6.63 7.23 -17.88
C GLN A 42 5.95 8.58 -18.20
N GLY A 43 5.95 9.55 -17.26
CA GLY A 43 5.23 10.82 -17.43
C GLY A 43 3.70 10.70 -17.34
N LYS A 44 3.18 9.53 -16.98
CA LYS A 44 1.74 9.25 -16.87
C LYS A 44 1.22 9.70 -15.51
N TYR A 45 1.25 11.00 -15.25
CA TYR A 45 1.04 11.56 -13.91
C TYR A 45 -0.36 11.27 -13.36
N ASP A 46 -1.41 11.25 -14.18
CA ASP A 46 -2.76 10.87 -13.71
C ASP A 46 -2.84 9.44 -13.19
N GLN A 47 -2.14 8.50 -13.84
CA GLN A 47 -2.11 7.10 -13.42
C GLN A 47 -1.21 6.92 -12.21
N ALA A 48 -0.11 7.65 -12.14
CA ALA A 48 0.78 7.66 -10.98
C ALA A 48 0.04 8.13 -9.72
N GLY A 49 -0.73 9.21 -9.82
CA GLY A 49 -1.49 9.78 -8.70
C GLY A 49 -2.48 8.76 -8.12
N LYS A 50 -3.27 8.11 -8.98
CA LYS A 50 -4.23 7.08 -8.57
C LYS A 50 -3.58 5.89 -7.85
N GLU A 51 -2.40 5.47 -8.28
CA GLU A 51 -1.71 4.36 -7.63
C GLU A 51 -1.07 4.79 -6.30
N PHE A 52 -0.54 6.01 -6.20
CA PHE A 52 -0.08 6.55 -4.91
C PHE A 52 -1.23 6.78 -3.92
N GLU A 53 -2.41 7.24 -4.36
CA GLU A 53 -3.61 7.37 -3.54
C GLU A 53 -4.01 6.02 -2.92
N LYS A 54 -4.06 4.93 -3.71
CA LYS A 54 -4.32 3.58 -3.18
C LYS A 54 -3.25 3.10 -2.21
N ALA A 55 -1.99 3.46 -2.42
CA ALA A 55 -0.94 3.15 -1.45
C ALA A 55 -1.17 3.91 -0.14
N ILE A 56 -1.58 5.17 -0.19
CA ILE A 56 -1.89 6.00 0.98
C ILE A 56 -3.14 5.47 1.70
N GLU A 57 -4.15 4.96 1.01
CA GLU A 57 -5.31 4.30 1.66
C GLU A 57 -4.88 3.13 2.57
N LEU A 58 -3.81 2.42 2.21
CA LEU A 58 -3.27 1.30 2.98
C LEU A 58 -2.29 1.74 4.08
N LYS A 59 -1.51 2.80 3.82
CA LYS A 59 -0.60 3.41 4.80
C LYS A 59 -0.70 4.94 4.73
N PRO A 60 -1.66 5.55 5.45
CA PRO A 60 -1.95 6.98 5.33
C PRO A 60 -0.79 7.91 5.66
N ASN A 61 0.15 7.43 6.50
CA ASN A 61 1.28 8.21 6.99
C ASN A 61 2.61 7.79 6.33
N ASP A 62 2.58 7.02 5.24
CA ASP A 62 3.80 6.65 4.54
C ASP A 62 4.39 7.87 3.81
N VAL A 63 5.54 8.33 4.30
CA VAL A 63 6.21 9.54 3.81
C VAL A 63 6.60 9.41 2.34
N TYR A 64 6.96 8.21 1.89
CA TYR A 64 7.38 7.98 0.51
C TYR A 64 6.19 8.02 -0.45
N ALA A 65 5.06 7.42 -0.08
CA ALA A 65 3.83 7.48 -0.88
C ALA A 65 3.29 8.91 -0.97
N LEU A 66 3.26 9.65 0.14
CA LEU A 66 2.87 11.07 0.17
C LEU A 66 3.80 11.94 -0.68
N TYR A 67 5.11 11.72 -0.58
CA TYR A 67 6.11 12.41 -1.40
C TYR A 67 5.95 12.08 -2.89
N GLY A 68 5.69 10.81 -3.22
CA GLY A 68 5.40 10.36 -4.59
C GLY A 68 4.17 11.06 -5.17
N LEU A 69 3.09 11.17 -4.40
CA LEU A 69 1.87 11.88 -4.80
C LEU A 69 2.13 13.38 -5.00
N GLY A 70 2.84 14.03 -4.07
CA GLY A 70 3.19 15.44 -4.18
C GLY A 70 4.01 15.76 -5.43
N ASN A 71 5.05 14.97 -5.71
CA ASN A 71 5.84 15.10 -6.94
C ASN A 71 5.00 14.86 -8.19
N THR A 72 4.07 13.90 -8.13
CA THR A 72 3.18 13.60 -9.25
C THR A 72 2.31 14.81 -9.59
N TYR A 73 1.68 15.45 -8.61
CA TYR A 73 0.87 16.65 -8.87
C TYR A 73 1.71 17.83 -9.33
N TYR A 74 2.91 18.02 -8.77
CA TYR A 74 3.83 19.06 -9.22
C TYR A 74 4.23 18.88 -10.69
N CYS A 75 4.59 17.66 -11.09
CA CYS A 75 4.94 17.36 -12.47
C CYS A 75 3.75 17.44 -13.41
N LYS A 76 2.57 16.98 -12.99
CA LYS A 76 1.32 17.11 -13.76
C LYS A 76 1.05 18.58 -14.09
N ALA A 77 1.06 19.47 -13.09
CA ALA A 77 0.82 20.89 -13.29
C ALA A 77 1.79 21.50 -14.32
N LYS A 78 3.09 21.18 -14.20
CA LYS A 78 4.10 21.65 -15.17
C LYS A 78 3.89 21.12 -16.59
N TYR A 79 3.39 19.90 -16.73
CA TYR A 79 3.17 19.28 -18.04
C TYR A 79 1.88 19.80 -18.69
N ASP A 80 0.87 20.10 -17.89
CA ASP A 80 -0.38 20.70 -18.34
C ASP A 80 -0.18 22.19 -18.73
N ASP A 81 0.82 22.87 -18.16
CA ASP A 81 1.21 24.26 -18.48
C ASP A 81 2.09 24.42 -19.73
N ALA A 82 2.65 23.32 -20.29
CA ALA A 82 3.61 23.32 -21.40
C ALA A 82 2.94 23.16 -22.78
#